data_AF-A0A6G3XRR0-F1
#
_entry.id   AF-A0A6G3XRR0-F1
#
_cell.length_a   1.000
_cell.length_b   1.000
_cell.length_c   1.000
_cell.angle_alpha   90.00
_cell.angle_beta   90.00
_cell.angle_gamma   90.00
#
_symmetry.space_group_name_H-M   'P 1'
#
loop_
_entity.id
_entity.type
_entity.pdbx_description
1 polymer ?
#
loop_
_entity_poly.entity_id
_entity_poly.type
_entity_poly.pdbx_seq_one_letter_code
_entity_poly.pdbx_strand_id
1 'polypeptide(L)'
;KYRKHHIPQVKGFWEKYYFKPGNAGWPVFDTAVGKVGVYICYDRHFPEGWRQLGLGGAQLVYNPSATSRGLSSHLWQLEQPASAVANEYFVAAINRVGQEEYGDNDF
;
A
#
# COMPACT_ATOMS: atom_id res chain seq x y z
N LYS A 1 12.54 5.75 -7.77
CA LYS A 1 12.32 4.47 -7.05
C LYS A 1 11.66 4.74 -5.71
N TYR A 2 10.77 3.85 -5.25
CA TYR A 2 10.13 3.89 -3.92
C TYR A 2 10.51 2.61 -3.14
N ARG A 3 10.55 2.67 -1.80
CA ARG A 3 10.84 1.54 -0.90
C ARG A 3 9.83 1.57 0.24
N LYS A 4 9.17 0.44 0.52
CA LYS A 4 8.13 0.29 1.56
C LYS A 4 8.58 0.88 2.89
N HIS A 5 7.78 1.76 3.49
CA HIS A 5 8.13 2.43 4.76
C HIS A 5 7.74 1.57 5.95
N HIS A 6 6.50 1.10 5.96
CA HIS A 6 5.94 0.36 7.06
C HIS A 6 6.13 -1.14 6.83
N ILE A 7 7.12 -1.71 7.52
CA ILE A 7 7.43 -3.14 7.41
C ILE A 7 6.60 -3.92 8.45
N PRO A 8 5.65 -4.77 8.02
CA PRO A 8 4.82 -5.54 8.95
C PRO A 8 5.64 -6.57 9.73
N GLN A 9 5.21 -6.80 10.96
CA GLN A 9 5.63 -7.93 11.79
C GLN A 9 4.41 -8.46 12.53
N VAL A 10 3.58 -9.20 11.81
CA VAL A 10 2.35 -9.81 12.31
C VAL A 10 2.30 -11.27 11.88
N LYS A 11 1.44 -12.09 12.50
CA LYS A 11 1.32 -13.52 12.15
C LYS A 11 1.09 -13.67 10.63
N GLY A 12 1.92 -14.49 9.99
CA GLY A 12 1.87 -14.73 8.53
C GLY A 12 2.61 -13.69 7.68
N PHE A 13 3.05 -12.57 8.26
CA PHE A 13 3.75 -11.48 7.57
C PHE A 13 4.95 -11.01 8.40
N TRP A 14 6.06 -11.74 8.30
CA TRP A 14 7.28 -11.55 9.07
C TRP A 14 8.34 -10.73 8.31
N GLU A 15 7.93 -9.62 7.69
CA GLU A 15 8.75 -8.90 6.72
C GLU A 15 9.98 -8.23 7.34
N LYS A 16 10.00 -7.93 8.65
CA LYS A 16 11.14 -7.28 9.31
C LYS A 16 12.40 -8.15 9.36
N TYR A 17 12.30 -9.46 9.15
CA TYR A 17 13.49 -10.32 8.99
C TYR A 17 14.18 -10.13 7.64
N TYR A 18 13.44 -9.67 6.63
CA TYR A 18 13.93 -9.59 5.25
C TYR A 18 14.25 -8.15 4.83
N PHE A 19 13.54 -7.17 5.37
CA PHE A 19 13.62 -5.79 4.88
C PHE A 19 13.83 -4.78 6.00
N LYS A 20 14.55 -3.70 5.64
CA LYS A 20 14.64 -2.48 6.45
C LYS A 20 13.56 -1.49 6.00
N PRO A 21 13.03 -0.65 6.90
CA PRO A 21 12.16 0.46 6.51
C PRO A 21 12.77 1.33 5.40
N GLY A 22 11.93 1.73 4.46
CA GLY A 22 12.28 2.63 3.37
C GLY A 22 12.79 3.99 3.88
N ASN A 23 13.68 4.59 3.10
CA ASN A 23 14.36 5.85 3.46
C ASN A 23 14.30 6.91 2.34
N ALA A 24 13.36 6.76 1.40
CA ALA A 24 13.25 7.61 0.21
C ALA A 24 12.08 8.63 0.28
N GLY A 25 11.42 8.75 1.43
CA GLY A 25 10.19 9.54 1.57
C GLY A 25 9.07 9.02 0.67
N TRP A 26 8.17 9.91 0.24
CA TRP A 26 6.97 9.58 -0.55
C TRP A 26 7.06 10.23 -1.94
N PRO A 27 7.91 9.71 -2.84
CA PRO A 27 8.11 10.32 -4.14
C PRO A 27 6.87 10.18 -5.03
N VAL A 28 6.57 11.26 -5.75
CA VAL A 28 5.61 11.28 -6.85
C VAL A 28 6.39 11.29 -8.16
N PHE A 29 6.02 10.40 -9.08
CA PHE A 29 6.68 10.23 -10.36
C PHE A 29 5.90 10.93 -11.45
N ASP A 30 6.57 11.72 -12.28
CA ASP A 30 5.96 12.32 -13.46
C ASP A 30 5.96 11.29 -14.61
N THR A 31 4.79 11.00 -15.16
CA THR A 31 4.60 9.94 -16.16
C THR A 31 3.67 10.42 -17.27
N ALA A 32 3.63 9.69 -18.38
CA ALA A 32 2.75 9.99 -19.51
C ALA A 32 1.25 9.96 -19.17
N VAL A 33 0.86 9.35 -18.04
CA VAL A 33 -0.53 9.24 -17.57
C VAL A 33 -0.82 10.15 -16.36
N GLY A 34 0.10 11.05 -16.02
CA GLY A 34 -0.02 11.98 -14.90
C GLY A 34 0.96 11.71 -13.77
N LYS A 35 0.75 12.39 -12.64
CA LYS A 35 1.60 12.28 -11.45
C LYS A 35 1.23 11.06 -10.63
N VAL A 36 2.13 10.07 -10.58
CA VAL A 36 1.88 8.74 -9.99
C VAL A 36 2.62 8.56 -8.67
N GLY A 37 1.90 8.17 -7.62
CA GLY A 37 2.45 7.68 -6.37
C GLY A 37 2.43 6.15 -6.27
N VAL A 38 3.24 5.59 -5.38
CA VAL A 38 3.21 4.16 -5.03
C VAL A 38 3.22 4.02 -3.51
N TYR A 39 2.35 3.16 -2.99
CA TYR A 39 2.16 2.90 -1.58
C TYR A 39 2.15 1.39 -1.36
N ILE A 40 3.08 0.78 -0.62
CA ILE A 40 3.24 -0.69 -0.70
C ILE A 40 2.55 -1.40 0.46
N CYS A 41 1.52 -2.19 0.13
CA CYS A 41 0.88 -3.14 1.03
C CYS A 41 0.56 -2.56 2.41
N TYR A 42 1.31 -2.94 3.45
CA TYR A 42 1.12 -2.54 4.83
C TYR A 42 1.20 -1.03 5.07
N ASP A 43 1.80 -0.27 4.16
CA ASP A 43 1.72 1.19 4.18
C ASP A 43 0.25 1.66 4.23
N ARG A 44 -0.68 0.94 3.61
CA ARG A 44 -2.11 1.29 3.48
C ARG A 44 -2.81 1.66 4.80
N HIS A 45 -2.35 1.09 5.91
CA HIS A 45 -2.92 1.30 7.24
C HIS A 45 -2.57 2.66 7.86
N PHE A 46 -1.63 3.40 7.25
CA PHE A 46 -1.10 4.66 7.76
C PHE A 46 -1.58 5.81 6.87
N PRO A 47 -2.47 6.70 7.33
CA PRO A 47 -2.99 7.81 6.53
C PRO A 47 -1.93 8.85 6.16
N GLU A 48 -0.82 8.92 6.88
CA GLU A 48 0.21 9.94 6.71
C GLU A 48 0.89 9.85 5.36
N GLY A 49 1.27 8.66 4.92
CA GLY A 49 1.95 8.50 3.64
C GLY A 49 1.03 8.69 2.44
N TRP A 50 -0.24 8.30 2.54
CA TRP A 50 -1.29 8.68 1.58
C TRP A 50 -1.39 10.20 1.43
N ARG A 51 -1.46 10.92 2.56
CA ARG A 51 -1.49 12.38 2.58
C ARG A 51 -0.22 13.01 2.02
N GLN A 52 0.94 12.46 2.32
CA GLN A 52 2.22 12.95 1.77
C GLN A 52 2.26 12.84 0.24
N LEU A 53 1.74 11.75 -0.34
CA LEU A 53 1.60 11.62 -1.80
C LEU A 53 0.63 12.65 -2.38
N GLY A 54 -0.51 12.89 -1.71
CA GLY A 54 -1.46 13.93 -2.11
C GLY A 54 -0.85 15.33 -2.09
N LEU A 55 -0.13 15.69 -1.01
CA LEU A 55 0.61 16.96 -0.92
C LEU A 55 1.74 17.06 -1.95
N GLY A 56 2.31 15.93 -2.38
CA GLY A 56 3.26 15.83 -3.49
C GLY A 56 2.64 15.96 -4.88
N GLY A 57 1.31 16.15 -4.97
CA GLY A 57 0.57 16.33 -6.21
C GLY A 57 0.26 15.02 -6.96
N ALA A 58 0.23 13.88 -6.27
CA ALA A 58 -0.19 12.62 -6.88
C ALA A 58 -1.65 12.71 -7.37
N GLN A 59 -1.89 12.25 -8.59
CA GLN A 59 -3.22 12.15 -9.22
C GLN A 59 -3.73 10.70 -9.22
N LEU A 60 -2.80 9.75 -9.20
CA LEU A 60 -3.05 8.31 -9.12
C LEU A 60 -2.04 7.67 -8.17
N VAL A 61 -2.50 6.87 -7.22
CA VAL A 61 -1.63 6.11 -6.32
C VAL A 61 -1.87 4.61 -6.49
N TYR A 62 -0.82 3.87 -6.83
CA TYR A 62 -0.86 2.41 -6.85
C TYR A 62 -0.61 1.84 -5.46
N ASN A 63 -1.46 0.90 -5.04
CA ASN A 63 -1.26 0.13 -3.82
C ASN A 63 -1.13 -1.37 -4.09
N PRO A 64 0.05 -1.83 -4.54
CA PRO A 64 0.34 -3.25 -4.69
C PRO A 64 0.47 -3.92 -3.31
N SER A 65 -0.25 -5.02 -3.14
CA SER A 65 -0.44 -5.68 -1.86
C SER A 65 -0.45 -7.21 -1.97
N ALA A 66 -0.13 -7.86 -0.85
CA ALA A 66 -0.38 -9.27 -0.62
C ALA A 66 -0.92 -9.37 0.82
N THR A 67 -2.24 -9.24 0.97
CA THR A 67 -2.93 -9.21 2.26
C THR A 67 -4.01 -10.27 2.29
N SER A 68 -4.26 -10.86 3.46
CA SER A 68 -5.14 -12.03 3.58
C SER A 68 -6.62 -11.65 3.76
N ARG A 69 -7.49 -12.67 3.72
CA ARG A 69 -8.91 -12.60 4.11
C ARG A 69 -9.12 -12.32 5.60
N GLY A 70 -10.39 -12.31 6.03
CA GLY A 70 -10.80 -12.00 7.40
C GLY A 70 -10.86 -10.50 7.65
N LEU A 71 -10.39 -10.05 8.82
CA LEU A 71 -10.37 -8.62 9.19
C LEU A 71 -9.67 -7.75 8.12
N SER A 72 -8.57 -8.26 7.56
CA SER A 72 -7.80 -7.57 6.53
C SER A 72 -8.62 -7.29 5.26
N SER A 73 -9.58 -8.15 4.91
CA SER A 73 -10.48 -7.95 3.75
C SER A 73 -11.48 -6.81 3.99
N HIS A 74 -11.97 -6.65 5.21
CA HIS A 74 -12.81 -5.51 5.55
C HIS A 74 -12.02 -4.20 5.46
N LEU A 75 -10.83 -4.18 6.07
CA LEU A 75 -9.93 -3.02 6.01
C LEU A 75 -9.52 -2.69 4.57
N TRP A 76 -9.34 -3.69 3.71
CA TRP A 76 -9.04 -3.51 2.29
C TRP A 76 -10.12 -2.73 1.55
N GLN A 77 -11.39 -2.99 1.85
CA GLN A 77 -12.51 -2.26 1.25
C GLN A 77 -12.69 -0.86 1.86
N LEU A 78 -12.20 -0.64 3.08
CA LEU A 78 -12.39 0.63 3.82
C LEU A 78 -11.28 1.66 3.56
N GLU A 79 -10.02 1.25 3.66
CA GLU A 79 -8.88 2.17 3.71
C GLU A 79 -8.61 2.84 2.35
N GLN A 80 -8.81 2.12 1.26
CA GLN A 80 -8.49 2.59 -0.09
C GLN A 80 -9.46 3.70 -0.53
N PRO A 81 -10.79 3.50 -0.46
CA PRO A 81 -11.73 4.58 -0.78
C PRO A 81 -11.61 5.75 0.19
N ALA A 82 -11.40 5.50 1.49
CA ALA A 82 -11.20 6.56 2.47
C ALA A 82 -9.98 7.42 2.11
N SER A 83 -8.88 6.80 1.72
CA SER A 83 -7.65 7.49 1.30
C SER A 83 -7.82 8.22 -0.03
N ALA A 84 -8.59 7.66 -0.97
CA ALA A 84 -8.92 8.32 -2.24
C ALA A 84 -9.73 9.60 -2.01
N VAL A 85 -10.80 9.52 -1.21
CA VAL A 85 -11.66 10.68 -0.89
C VAL A 85 -10.90 11.74 -0.10
N ALA A 86 -10.13 11.34 0.92
CA ALA A 86 -9.44 12.29 1.79
C ALA A 86 -8.29 13.07 1.13
N ASN A 87 -7.84 12.64 -0.06
CA ASN A 87 -6.72 13.23 -0.79
C ASN A 87 -7.08 13.63 -2.23
N GLU A 88 -8.33 13.44 -2.64
CA GLU A 88 -8.86 13.85 -3.96
C GLU A 88 -8.04 13.31 -5.15
N TYR A 89 -7.64 12.04 -5.08
CA TYR A 89 -6.93 11.34 -6.16
C TYR A 89 -7.53 9.96 -6.46
N PHE A 90 -7.04 9.30 -7.50
CA PHE A 90 -7.38 7.90 -7.78
C PHE A 90 -6.49 6.93 -7.00
N VAL A 91 -7.05 5.79 -6.59
CA VAL A 91 -6.30 4.68 -5.97
C VAL A 91 -6.46 3.42 -6.81
N ALA A 92 -5.34 2.85 -7.26
CA ALA A 92 -5.28 1.55 -7.92
C ALA A 92 -4.83 0.49 -6.90
N ALA A 93 -5.80 -0.08 -6.18
CA ALA A 93 -5.56 -1.12 -5.19
C ALA A 93 -5.46 -2.50 -5.88
N ILE A 94 -4.34 -3.19 -5.69
CA ILE A 94 -4.04 -4.47 -6.36
C ILE A 94 -3.59 -5.47 -5.31
N ASN A 95 -4.27 -6.61 -5.19
CA ASN A 95 -3.89 -7.67 -4.26
C ASN A 95 -3.50 -8.95 -5.01
N ARG A 96 -2.62 -9.74 -4.39
CA ARG A 96 -2.46 -11.17 -4.71
C ARG A 96 -3.80 -11.90 -4.52
N VAL A 97 -4.01 -12.99 -5.25
CA VAL A 97 -5.17 -13.87 -5.10
C VAL A 97 -4.74 -15.32 -4.90
N GLY A 98 -5.57 -16.10 -4.22
CA GLY A 98 -5.43 -17.55 -4.12
C GLY A 98 -4.70 -18.01 -2.85
N GLN A 99 -4.40 -19.31 -2.80
CA GLN A 99 -3.72 -19.96 -1.69
C GLN A 99 -2.33 -20.42 -2.13
N GLU A 100 -1.35 -20.22 -1.26
CA GLU A 100 0.02 -20.69 -1.48
C GLU A 100 0.29 -21.91 -0.59
N GLU A 101 1.11 -22.86 -1.05
CA GLU A 101 1.41 -24.09 -0.32
C GLU A 101 2.05 -23.82 1.06
N TYR A 102 2.77 -22.70 1.18
CA TYR A 102 3.46 -22.30 2.39
C TYR A 102 2.71 -21.18 3.13
N GLY A 103 2.02 -21.55 4.21
CA GLY A 103 1.41 -20.64 5.17
C GLY A 103 -0.11 -20.71 5.23
N ASP A 104 -0.67 -20.18 6.32
CA ASP A 104 -2.12 -20.24 6.58
C ASP A 104 -2.92 -19.13 5.86
N ASN A 105 -2.27 -18.35 4.99
CA ASN A 105 -2.85 -17.15 4.39
C ASN A 105 -3.64 -17.49 3.10
N ASP A 106 -4.88 -17.00 3.06
CA ASP A 106 -5.73 -16.97 1.86
C ASP A 106 -5.83 -15.53 1.38
N PHE A 107 -5.40 -15.23 0.15
CA PHE A 107 -5.27 -13.89 -0.43
C PHE A 107 -6.46 -13.50 -1.32
#